data_AF-A0A8S3DU20-F1
#
_entry.id   AF-A0A8S3DU20-F1
#
_cell.length_a   1.000
_cell.length_b   1.000
_cell.length_c   1.000
_cell.angle_alpha   90.00
_cell.angle_beta   90.00
_cell.angle_gamma   90.00
#
_symmetry.space_group_name_H-M   'P 1'
#
loop_
_entity.id
_entity.type
_entity.pdbx_description
1 polymer ?
#
loop_
_entity_poly.entity_id
_entity_poly.type
_entity_poly.pdbx_seq_one_letter_code
_entity_poly.pdbx_strand_id
1 'polypeptide(L)'
;IEYCAAADAYTHAPETFTDFFNQRRRWIPSTLGITVSILKNYHRTIRVNESVSFLAILYHVFYLALYILSPATITIAIADAFSATTDIDVWAAYTLACFPAVAFLMICYHDISEEKKIICAAIFGTYYAIVMMIVVVGTIVRMVDGSWKTTAVFFLLFMGIVFFLTAICHPYELNCVQPCLLFFLCVPTSYVLLVIYALTNLNANAWGTREDIFIPNRKKKQKFKSQAECLQFLEQQFSNAKNSNELLAVVENLIDECHSQRTESSDQLLAQITAVLNRINMFDDLDKRLNLGLDLHGIGLEELVEEQQKSQDQNLLHEQKHNEQMTKKYDDRVNPYWFDHQLVKYADVKYLKENEFLFWRRLIQKYLKPIHMDALEKQKLQLGLNDLRDQGVFAFFMLDALWIAFVFSVLLAQNRLKDMLFIPVPIPSSYNDHA
;
A
#
# COMPACT_ATOMS: atom_id res chain seq x y z
N ILE A 1 -23.22 10.93 13.03
CA ILE A 1 -22.13 11.56 12.26
C ILE A 1 -22.77 12.64 11.42
N GLU A 2 -22.72 13.88 11.89
CA GLU A 2 -23.13 15.03 11.08
C GLU A 2 -21.92 15.53 10.30
N TYR A 3 -22.15 16.02 9.08
CA TYR A 3 -21.10 16.65 8.29
C TYR A 3 -20.59 17.88 9.03
N CYS A 4 -19.31 17.90 9.36
CA CYS A 4 -18.65 19.04 9.99
C CYS A 4 -17.80 19.75 8.94
N ALA A 5 -18.20 20.96 8.55
CA ALA A 5 -17.45 21.76 7.58
C ALA A 5 -16.07 22.21 8.10
N ALA A 6 -15.82 22.13 9.42
CA ALA A 6 -14.54 22.45 10.04
C ALA A 6 -13.61 21.23 10.19
N ALA A 7 -13.99 20.07 9.66
CA ALA A 7 -13.13 18.89 9.69
C ALA A 7 -12.07 18.97 8.58
N ASP A 8 -10.82 19.22 8.95
CA ASP A 8 -9.70 19.16 8.03
C ASP A 8 -9.22 17.71 7.85
N ALA A 9 -9.31 17.23 6.61
CA ALA A 9 -8.74 15.93 6.24
C ALA A 9 -7.26 16.11 5.93
N TYR A 10 -6.39 15.66 6.83
CA TYR A 10 -4.95 15.61 6.60
C TYR A 10 -4.56 14.31 5.91
N THR A 11 -3.93 14.39 4.74
CA THR A 11 -3.31 13.25 4.07
C THR A 11 -1.86 13.60 3.73
N HIS A 12 -0.94 12.68 4.00
CA HIS A 12 0.45 12.84 3.57
C HIS A 12 0.53 12.64 2.05
N ALA A 13 1.01 13.66 1.35
CA ALA A 13 1.38 13.53 -0.04
C ALA A 13 2.66 12.66 -0.14
N PRO A 14 2.81 11.87 -1.22
CA PRO A 14 4.04 11.11 -1.42
C PRO A 14 5.21 12.07 -1.66
N GLU A 15 6.28 11.93 -0.87
CA GLU A 15 7.50 12.73 -0.99
C GLU A 15 8.58 12.01 -1.81
N THR A 16 8.55 10.67 -1.85
CA THR A 16 9.50 9.85 -2.60
C THR A 16 8.87 9.24 -3.86
N PHE A 17 9.71 8.95 -4.85
CA PHE A 17 9.29 8.25 -6.07
C PHE A 17 8.63 6.89 -5.77
N THR A 18 9.19 6.17 -4.79
CA THR A 18 8.68 4.87 -4.33
C THR A 18 7.30 5.00 -3.71
N ASP A 19 7.09 5.99 -2.82
CA ASP A 19 5.77 6.23 -2.21
C ASP A 19 4.73 6.61 -3.26
N PHE A 20 5.12 7.45 -4.22
CA PHE A 20 4.25 7.85 -5.31
C PHE A 20 3.77 6.64 -6.13
N PHE A 21 4.69 5.77 -6.57
CA PHE A 21 4.35 4.56 -7.32
C PHE A 21 3.51 3.58 -6.48
N ASN A 22 3.84 3.41 -5.21
CA ASN A 22 3.12 2.49 -4.32
C ASN A 22 1.70 2.95 -4.00
N GLN A 23 1.46 4.25 -3.79
CA GLN A 23 0.12 4.78 -3.60
C GLN A 23 -0.73 4.66 -4.87
N ARG A 24 -0.15 5.06 -6.01
CA ARG A 24 -0.83 5.08 -7.31
C ARG A 24 -1.16 3.70 -7.85
N ARG A 25 -0.36 2.68 -7.50
CA ARG A 25 -0.65 1.27 -7.77
C ARG A 25 -2.07 0.86 -7.40
N ARG A 26 -2.64 1.40 -6.32
CA ARG A 26 -4.01 1.08 -5.88
C ARG A 26 -5.05 2.09 -6.37
N TRP A 27 -4.68 3.37 -6.37
CA TRP A 27 -5.62 4.43 -6.70
C TRP A 27 -6.04 4.40 -8.16
N ILE A 28 -5.13 4.06 -9.07
CA ILE A 28 -5.43 3.97 -10.50
C ILE A 28 -6.48 2.86 -10.76
N PRO A 29 -6.26 1.60 -10.37
CA PRO A 29 -7.27 0.58 -10.60
C PRO A 29 -8.59 0.81 -9.85
N SER A 30 -8.53 1.37 -8.63
CA SER A 30 -9.74 1.74 -7.89
C SER A 30 -10.56 2.79 -8.64
N THR A 31 -9.90 3.83 -9.17
CA THR A 31 -10.55 4.88 -9.97
C THR A 31 -11.19 4.28 -11.23
N LEU A 32 -10.48 3.38 -11.93
CA LEU A 32 -11.02 2.64 -13.08
C LEU A 32 -12.24 1.81 -12.69
N GLY A 33 -12.14 1.02 -11.62
CA GLY A 33 -13.23 0.17 -11.12
C GLY A 33 -14.47 0.97 -10.70
N ILE A 34 -14.28 2.10 -10.01
CA ILE A 34 -15.36 3.01 -9.62
C ILE A 34 -16.01 3.62 -10.86
N THR A 35 -15.21 4.09 -11.82
CA THR A 35 -15.72 4.67 -13.08
C THR A 35 -16.56 3.64 -13.84
N VAL A 36 -16.05 2.42 -14.03
CA VAL A 36 -16.79 1.33 -14.68
C VAL A 36 -18.06 0.97 -13.91
N SER A 37 -18.01 0.97 -12.57
CA SER A 37 -19.20 0.69 -11.73
C SER A 37 -20.30 1.74 -11.89
N ILE A 38 -19.92 3.03 -11.95
CA ILE A 38 -20.86 4.14 -12.21
C ILE A 38 -21.47 3.99 -13.60
N LEU A 39 -20.64 3.71 -14.61
CA LEU A 39 -21.10 3.53 -16.00
C LEU A 39 -22.00 2.30 -16.16
N LYS A 40 -21.73 1.19 -15.48
CA LYS A 40 -22.58 0.00 -15.51
C LYS A 40 -23.97 0.23 -14.90
N ASN A 41 -24.05 1.07 -13.87
CA ASN A 41 -25.28 1.34 -13.13
C ASN A 41 -25.88 2.73 -13.42
N TYR A 42 -25.51 3.35 -14.55
CA TYR A 42 -25.78 4.77 -14.81
C TYR A 42 -27.26 5.17 -14.67
N HIS A 43 -28.19 4.34 -15.16
CA HIS A 43 -29.63 4.59 -15.04
C HIS A 43 -30.08 4.76 -13.57
N ARG A 44 -29.58 3.89 -12.69
CA ARG A 44 -29.91 3.94 -11.27
C ARG A 44 -29.24 5.14 -10.60
N THR A 45 -27.99 5.42 -10.96
CA THR A 45 -27.23 6.56 -10.42
C THR A 45 -27.93 7.88 -10.71
N ILE A 46 -28.36 8.11 -11.97
CA ILE A 46 -29.09 9.32 -12.37
C ILE A 46 -30.45 9.42 -11.63
N ARG A 47 -31.15 8.30 -11.46
CA ARG A 47 -32.48 8.31 -10.83
C ARG A 47 -32.45 8.59 -9.33
N VAL A 48 -31.39 8.17 -8.65
CA VAL A 48 -31.25 8.28 -7.18
C VAL A 48 -30.55 9.56 -6.76
N ASN A 49 -29.71 10.15 -7.63
CA ASN A 49 -28.88 11.30 -7.29
C ASN A 49 -29.17 12.50 -8.20
N GLU A 50 -29.80 13.53 -7.65
CA GLU A 50 -30.15 14.76 -8.37
C GLU A 50 -28.93 15.54 -8.89
N SER A 51 -27.76 15.36 -8.27
CA SER A 51 -26.52 16.03 -8.68
C SER A 51 -25.84 15.37 -9.88
N VAL A 52 -26.23 14.15 -10.26
CA VAL A 52 -25.61 13.39 -11.36
C VAL A 52 -26.51 13.39 -12.59
N SER A 53 -26.17 14.23 -13.57
CA SER A 53 -26.88 14.34 -14.84
C SER A 53 -26.42 13.30 -15.87
N PHE A 54 -27.19 13.15 -16.95
CA PHE A 54 -26.76 12.36 -18.12
C PHE A 54 -25.45 12.89 -18.73
N LEU A 55 -25.27 14.22 -18.75
CA LEU A 55 -24.04 14.84 -19.25
C LEU A 55 -22.82 14.46 -18.39
N ALA A 56 -23.00 14.35 -17.06
CA ALA A 56 -21.95 13.87 -16.18
C ALA A 56 -21.57 12.41 -16.46
N ILE A 57 -22.53 11.55 -16.78
CA ILE A 57 -22.24 10.17 -17.21
C ILE A 57 -21.51 10.16 -18.55
N LEU A 58 -21.94 10.98 -19.52
CA LEU A 58 -21.28 11.11 -20.81
C LEU A 58 -19.81 11.55 -20.66
N TYR A 59 -19.55 12.53 -19.77
CA TYR A 59 -18.19 12.93 -19.42
C TYR A 59 -17.34 11.75 -18.91
N HIS A 60 -17.89 10.91 -18.02
CA HIS A 60 -17.16 9.74 -17.51
C HIS A 60 -16.91 8.66 -18.59
N VAL A 61 -17.78 8.54 -19.59
CA VAL A 61 -17.54 7.66 -20.75
C VAL A 61 -16.33 8.17 -21.54
N PHE A 62 -16.30 9.46 -21.87
CA PHE A 62 -15.17 10.06 -22.59
C PHE A 62 -13.89 10.01 -21.76
N TYR A 63 -13.97 10.30 -20.46
CA TYR A 63 -12.83 10.21 -19.55
C TYR A 63 -12.25 8.79 -19.53
N LEU A 64 -13.09 7.74 -19.42
CA LEU A 64 -12.62 6.36 -19.43
C LEU A 64 -11.96 6.00 -20.76
N ALA A 65 -12.56 6.38 -21.89
CA ALA A 65 -12.01 6.12 -23.23
C ALA A 65 -10.66 6.82 -23.43
N LEU A 66 -10.57 8.11 -23.11
CA LEU A 66 -9.33 8.89 -23.23
C LEU A 66 -8.26 8.40 -22.24
N TYR A 67 -8.64 7.98 -21.04
CA TYR A 67 -7.71 7.44 -20.06
C TYR A 67 -7.09 6.12 -20.54
N ILE A 68 -7.91 5.22 -21.10
CA ILE A 68 -7.41 3.96 -21.66
C ILE A 68 -6.44 4.22 -22.82
N LEU A 69 -6.76 5.14 -23.73
CA LEU A 69 -5.92 5.48 -24.89
C LEU A 69 -4.74 6.41 -24.57
N SER A 70 -4.65 6.90 -23.33
CA SER A 70 -3.65 7.91 -22.96
C SER A 70 -2.20 7.43 -23.08
N PRO A 71 -1.83 6.19 -22.68
CA PRO A 71 -0.44 5.76 -22.77
C PRO A 71 0.01 5.66 -24.22
N ALA A 72 -0.81 5.06 -25.08
CA ALA A 72 -0.56 5.01 -26.52
C ALA A 72 -0.46 6.41 -27.15
N THR A 73 -1.39 7.30 -26.83
CA THR A 73 -1.42 8.67 -27.40
C THR A 73 -0.16 9.46 -27.02
N ILE A 74 0.32 9.33 -25.79
CA ILE A 74 1.54 9.99 -25.34
C ILE A 74 2.77 9.39 -26.04
N THR A 75 2.86 8.06 -26.16
CA THR A 75 3.97 7.43 -26.89
C THR A 75 3.99 7.82 -28.37
N ILE A 76 2.83 7.92 -29.03
CA ILE A 76 2.70 8.42 -30.41
C ILE A 76 3.15 9.88 -30.50
N ALA A 77 2.70 10.74 -29.58
CA ALA A 77 3.06 12.15 -29.58
C ALA A 77 4.58 12.35 -29.40
N ILE A 78 5.22 11.52 -28.56
CA ILE A 78 6.67 11.50 -28.41
C ILE A 78 7.32 11.07 -29.73
N ALA A 79 6.86 9.98 -30.35
CA ALA A 79 7.43 9.47 -31.59
C ALA A 79 7.31 10.48 -32.74
N ASP A 80 6.15 11.13 -32.88
CA ASP A 80 5.88 12.18 -33.87
C ASP A 80 6.80 13.38 -33.63
N ALA A 81 6.87 13.87 -32.39
CA ALA A 81 7.71 15.01 -32.06
C ALA A 81 9.22 14.70 -32.21
N PHE A 82 9.63 13.46 -31.96
CA PHE A 82 11.00 12.99 -32.13
C PHE A 82 11.36 12.84 -33.61
N SER A 83 10.50 12.21 -34.42
CA SER A 83 10.69 12.09 -35.87
C SER A 83 10.61 13.43 -36.59
N ALA A 84 9.83 14.38 -36.05
CA ALA A 84 9.92 15.75 -36.49
C ALA A 84 11.30 16.30 -36.09
N THR A 85 11.60 16.40 -34.80
CA THR A 85 12.80 17.11 -34.28
C THR A 85 14.12 16.58 -34.80
N THR A 86 14.20 15.27 -35.01
CA THR A 86 15.41 14.58 -35.42
C THR A 86 15.20 14.02 -36.82
N ASP A 87 16.23 14.07 -37.68
CA ASP A 87 16.19 13.47 -39.03
C ASP A 87 16.24 11.93 -39.00
N ILE A 88 15.63 11.32 -37.99
CA ILE A 88 15.59 9.88 -37.77
C ILE A 88 14.36 9.32 -38.49
N ASP A 89 14.53 8.12 -39.06
CA ASP A 89 13.44 7.40 -39.71
C ASP A 89 12.22 7.21 -38.78
N VAL A 90 11.03 7.28 -39.37
CA VAL A 90 9.77 7.21 -38.63
C VAL A 90 9.67 5.90 -37.84
N TRP A 91 10.10 4.76 -38.40
CA TRP A 91 10.08 3.49 -37.67
C TRP A 91 11.04 3.49 -36.48
N ALA A 92 12.22 4.09 -36.64
CA ALA A 92 13.19 4.21 -35.56
C ALA A 92 12.66 5.12 -34.43
N ALA A 93 12.01 6.24 -34.76
CA ALA A 93 11.40 7.12 -33.77
C ALA A 93 10.28 6.42 -32.96
N TYR A 94 9.39 5.69 -33.63
CA TYR A 94 8.34 4.91 -32.95
C TYR A 94 8.91 3.79 -32.10
N THR A 95 9.94 3.09 -32.58
CA THR A 95 10.62 2.04 -31.81
C THR A 95 11.27 2.60 -30.55
N LEU A 96 11.96 3.74 -30.67
CA LEU A 96 12.64 4.42 -29.57
C LEU A 96 11.65 4.94 -28.51
N ALA A 97 10.50 5.44 -28.95
CA ALA A 97 9.44 5.91 -28.05
C ALA A 97 8.71 4.76 -27.35
N CYS A 98 8.44 3.65 -28.04
CA CYS A 98 7.74 2.50 -27.46
C CYS A 98 8.64 1.63 -26.57
N PHE A 99 9.96 1.64 -26.82
CA PHE A 99 10.91 0.73 -26.16
C PHE A 99 10.80 0.71 -24.62
N PRO A 100 10.79 1.85 -23.89
CA PRO A 100 10.70 1.81 -22.43
C PRO A 100 9.37 1.28 -21.94
N ALA A 101 8.26 1.57 -22.63
CA ALA A 101 6.95 1.07 -22.26
C ALA A 101 6.88 -0.46 -22.38
N VAL A 102 7.32 -0.99 -23.53
CA VAL A 102 7.31 -2.44 -23.80
C VAL A 102 8.29 -3.18 -22.89
N ALA A 103 9.52 -2.66 -22.73
CA ALA A 103 10.52 -3.26 -21.84
C ALA A 103 10.04 -3.28 -20.38
N PHE A 104 9.43 -2.18 -19.91
CA PHE A 104 8.91 -2.09 -18.56
C PHE A 104 7.70 -3.00 -18.33
N LEU A 105 6.80 -3.13 -19.30
CA LEU A 105 5.68 -4.08 -19.26
C LEU A 105 6.19 -5.52 -19.10
N MET A 106 7.21 -5.91 -19.88
CA MET A 106 7.82 -7.23 -19.78
C MET A 106 8.47 -7.48 -18.42
N ILE A 107 9.17 -6.48 -17.86
CA ILE A 107 9.76 -6.55 -16.51
C ILE A 107 8.68 -6.68 -15.44
N CYS A 108 7.56 -5.96 -15.58
CA CYS A 108 6.47 -5.99 -14.62
C CYS A 108 5.73 -7.34 -14.60
N TYR A 109 5.68 -8.05 -15.74
CA TYR A 109 5.09 -9.37 -15.85
C TYR A 109 5.97 -10.48 -15.25
N HIS A 110 7.29 -10.27 -15.19
CA HIS A 110 8.20 -11.21 -14.52
C HIS A 110 8.07 -11.14 -12.99
N ASP A 111 8.37 -12.26 -12.34
CA ASP A 111 8.32 -12.42 -10.88
C ASP A 111 9.56 -11.80 -10.21
N ILE A 112 9.62 -10.47 -10.29
CA ILE A 112 10.67 -9.62 -9.74
C ILE A 112 10.11 -8.90 -8.51
N SER A 113 10.96 -8.63 -7.51
CA SER A 113 10.54 -7.87 -6.32
C SER A 113 10.01 -6.49 -6.67
N GLU A 114 9.02 -6.01 -5.91
CA GLU A 114 8.36 -4.71 -6.15
C GLU A 114 9.37 -3.56 -6.15
N GLU A 115 10.33 -3.56 -5.23
CA GLU A 115 11.40 -2.57 -5.16
C GLU A 115 12.22 -2.49 -6.46
N LYS A 116 12.57 -3.64 -7.04
CA LYS A 116 13.32 -3.69 -8.30
C LYS A 116 12.48 -3.18 -9.47
N LYS A 117 11.17 -3.48 -9.49
CA LYS A 117 10.25 -2.92 -10.50
C LYS A 117 10.22 -1.39 -10.42
N ILE A 118 10.16 -0.81 -9.21
CA ILE A 118 10.18 0.65 -9.02
C ILE A 118 11.52 1.26 -9.44
N ILE A 119 12.66 0.60 -9.15
CA ILE A 119 13.97 1.06 -9.62
C ILE A 119 14.03 1.05 -11.15
N CYS A 120 13.53 0.01 -11.82
CA CYS A 120 13.42 -0.02 -13.28
C CYS A 120 12.52 1.12 -13.80
N ALA A 121 11.41 1.40 -13.12
CA ALA A 121 10.52 2.51 -13.48
C ALA A 121 11.24 3.87 -13.40
N ALA A 122 12.10 4.07 -12.38
CA ALA A 122 12.91 5.28 -12.26
C ALA A 122 13.93 5.43 -13.41
N ILE A 123 14.58 4.32 -13.80
CA ILE A 123 15.53 4.30 -14.92
C ILE A 123 14.83 4.66 -16.24
N PHE A 124 13.74 3.96 -16.58
CA PHE A 124 12.96 4.26 -17.79
C PHE A 124 12.29 5.63 -17.73
N GLY A 125 11.89 6.09 -16.55
CA GLY A 125 11.34 7.43 -16.35
C GLY A 125 12.37 8.52 -16.61
N THR A 126 13.63 8.30 -16.22
CA THR A 126 14.74 9.21 -16.51
C THR A 126 15.03 9.24 -18.01
N TYR A 127 15.01 8.08 -18.68
CA TYR A 127 15.10 7.99 -20.13
C TYR A 127 13.98 8.81 -20.81
N TYR A 128 12.73 8.65 -20.39
CA TYR A 128 11.62 9.43 -20.95
C TYR A 128 11.76 10.93 -20.70
N ALA A 129 12.26 11.34 -19.52
CA ALA A 129 12.50 12.75 -19.24
C ALA A 129 13.55 13.36 -20.19
N ILE A 130 14.61 12.61 -20.52
CA ILE A 130 15.62 13.04 -21.50
C ILE A 130 15.01 13.17 -22.89
N VAL A 131 14.23 12.17 -23.33
CA VAL A 131 13.53 12.21 -24.63
C VAL A 131 12.57 13.41 -24.69
N MET A 132 11.83 13.67 -23.62
CA MET A 132 10.93 14.83 -23.53
C MET A 132 11.68 16.16 -23.60
N MET A 133 12.86 16.28 -22.98
CA MET A 133 13.70 17.48 -23.11
C MET A 133 14.10 17.75 -24.56
N ILE A 134 14.52 16.70 -25.29
CA ILE A 134 14.87 16.82 -26.72
C ILE A 134 13.65 17.29 -27.52
N VAL A 135 12.48 16.70 -27.26
CA VAL A 135 11.22 17.06 -27.92
C VAL A 135 10.83 18.51 -27.67
N VAL A 136 10.96 19.02 -26.44
CA VAL A 136 10.64 20.43 -26.11
C VAL A 136 11.54 21.37 -26.90
N VAL A 137 12.86 21.16 -26.83
CA VAL A 137 13.83 22.02 -27.52
C VAL A 137 13.60 21.99 -29.03
N GLY A 138 13.40 20.80 -29.60
CA GLY A 138 13.10 20.63 -31.01
C GLY A 138 11.82 21.31 -31.49
N THR A 139 10.79 21.26 -30.65
CA THR A 139 9.51 21.91 -30.95
C THR A 139 9.64 23.44 -30.89
N ILE A 140 10.47 23.97 -29.98
CA ILE A 140 10.77 25.41 -29.91
C ILE A 140 11.53 25.87 -31.17
N VAL A 141 12.56 25.13 -31.60
CA VAL A 141 13.31 25.44 -32.83
C VAL A 141 12.38 25.49 -34.04
N ARG A 142 11.49 24.50 -34.18
CA ARG A 142 10.47 24.49 -35.25
C ARG A 142 9.51 25.67 -35.22
N MET A 143 9.14 26.12 -34.03
CA MET A 143 8.27 27.27 -33.87
C MET A 143 8.95 28.54 -34.41
N VAL A 144 10.26 28.68 -34.17
CA VAL A 144 11.07 29.81 -34.65
C VAL A 144 11.28 29.72 -36.17
N ASP A 145 11.49 28.51 -36.71
CA ASP A 145 11.67 28.26 -38.14
C ASP A 145 10.37 28.38 -38.97
N GLY A 146 9.28 28.89 -38.38
CA GLY A 146 8.00 29.11 -39.09
C GLY A 146 7.15 27.85 -39.29
N SER A 147 7.61 26.67 -38.84
CA SER A 147 6.91 25.38 -38.94
C SER A 147 5.94 25.15 -37.77
N TRP A 148 5.10 26.14 -37.48
CA TRP A 148 4.20 26.14 -36.32
C TRP A 148 3.01 25.18 -36.43
N LYS A 149 2.73 24.63 -37.62
CA LYS A 149 1.56 23.77 -37.90
C LYS A 149 1.73 22.30 -37.47
N THR A 150 2.81 21.99 -36.77
CA THR A 150 3.13 20.63 -36.34
C THR A 150 2.29 20.27 -35.11
N THR A 151 1.83 19.02 -35.00
CA THR A 151 1.03 18.53 -33.87
C THR A 151 1.69 18.81 -32.52
N ALA A 152 3.01 18.66 -32.43
CA ALA A 152 3.81 18.96 -31.23
C ALA A 152 3.70 20.42 -30.78
N VAL A 153 3.66 21.38 -31.72
CA VAL A 153 3.52 22.81 -31.41
C VAL A 153 2.13 23.10 -30.84
N PHE A 154 1.08 22.55 -31.47
CA PHE A 154 -0.29 22.67 -30.95
C PHE A 154 -0.45 22.04 -29.57
N PHE A 155 0.19 20.90 -29.31
CA PHE A 155 0.17 20.25 -28.00
C PHE A 155 0.80 21.14 -26.92
N LEU A 156 2.00 21.69 -27.17
CA LEU A 156 2.64 22.61 -26.23
C LEU A 156 1.81 23.88 -26.00
N LEU A 157 1.24 24.44 -27.06
CA LEU A 157 0.42 25.65 -26.99
C LEU A 157 -0.87 25.41 -26.20
N PHE A 158 -1.62 24.35 -26.52
CA PHE A 158 -2.86 24.01 -25.82
C PHE A 158 -2.61 23.70 -24.34
N MET A 159 -1.54 22.96 -24.05
CA MET A 159 -1.17 22.68 -22.67
C MET A 159 -0.83 23.98 -21.92
N GLY A 160 -0.03 24.88 -22.53
CA GLY A 160 0.28 26.18 -21.95
C GLY A 160 -0.99 27.00 -21.63
N ILE A 161 -1.97 26.99 -22.53
CA ILE A 161 -3.27 27.65 -22.32
C ILE A 161 -4.01 27.03 -21.12
N VAL A 162 -4.09 25.69 -21.03
CA VAL A 162 -4.79 25.01 -19.94
C VAL A 162 -4.14 25.33 -18.58
N PHE A 163 -2.81 25.28 -18.48
CA PHE A 163 -2.11 25.64 -17.25
C PHE A 163 -2.31 27.11 -16.89
N PHE A 164 -2.24 28.02 -17.87
CA PHE A 164 -2.46 29.45 -17.66
C PHE A 164 -3.87 29.76 -17.17
N LEU A 165 -4.90 29.20 -17.83
CA LEU A 165 -6.29 29.38 -17.42
C LEU A 165 -6.54 28.79 -16.02
N THR A 166 -5.97 27.62 -15.73
CA THR A 166 -6.10 26.97 -14.41
C THR A 166 -5.49 27.85 -13.31
N ALA A 167 -4.32 28.45 -13.57
CA ALA A 167 -3.65 29.37 -12.65
C ALA A 167 -4.50 30.62 -12.35
N ILE A 168 -5.16 31.19 -13.35
CA ILE A 168 -6.07 32.33 -13.18
C ILE A 168 -7.29 31.95 -12.34
N CYS A 169 -7.85 30.75 -12.56
CA CYS A 169 -9.02 30.28 -11.81
C CYS A 169 -8.72 29.93 -10.34
N HIS A 170 -7.46 29.66 -9.97
CA HIS A 170 -7.06 29.20 -8.63
C HIS A 170 -5.90 30.04 -8.05
N PRO A 171 -6.12 31.35 -7.75
CA PRO A 171 -5.05 32.25 -7.35
C PRO A 171 -4.37 31.88 -6.02
N TYR A 172 -5.08 31.19 -5.12
CA TYR A 172 -4.51 30.72 -3.84
C TYR A 172 -3.53 29.55 -4.01
N GLU A 173 -3.56 28.86 -5.15
CA GLU A 173 -2.77 27.65 -5.43
C GLU A 173 -1.68 27.90 -6.48
N LEU A 174 -1.33 29.17 -6.76
CA LEU A 174 -0.33 29.54 -7.78
C LEU A 174 1.04 28.88 -7.57
N ASN A 175 1.39 28.57 -6.32
CA ASN A 175 2.63 27.85 -6.00
C ASN A 175 2.69 26.46 -6.65
N CYS A 176 1.55 25.83 -6.93
CA CYS A 176 1.47 24.53 -7.61
C CYS A 176 1.91 24.59 -9.08
N VAL A 177 1.99 25.78 -9.68
CA VAL A 177 2.44 25.98 -11.07
C VAL A 177 3.97 25.97 -11.17
N GLN A 178 4.70 26.26 -10.09
CA GLN A 178 6.17 26.32 -10.08
C GLN A 178 6.84 25.06 -10.67
N PRO A 179 6.44 23.81 -10.32
CA PRO A 179 7.04 22.60 -10.90
C PRO A 179 6.49 22.22 -12.28
N CYS A 180 5.80 23.10 -13.03
CA CYS A 180 5.15 22.77 -14.29
C CYS A 180 6.10 22.16 -15.34
N LEU A 181 7.34 22.66 -15.45
CA LEU A 181 8.32 22.10 -16.37
C LEU A 181 8.66 20.65 -16.00
N LEU A 182 8.91 20.40 -14.71
CA LEU A 182 9.19 19.05 -14.21
C LEU A 182 8.00 18.11 -14.44
N PHE A 183 6.78 18.59 -14.19
CA PHE A 183 5.56 17.85 -14.49
C PHE A 183 5.51 17.43 -15.96
N PHE A 184 5.79 18.37 -16.88
CA PHE A 184 5.78 18.10 -18.32
C PHE A 184 6.80 17.02 -18.72
N LEU A 185 8.03 17.09 -18.19
CA LEU A 185 9.06 16.07 -18.45
C LEU A 185 8.67 14.69 -17.92
N CYS A 186 7.93 14.66 -16.83
CA CYS A 186 7.45 13.44 -16.17
C CYS A 186 6.10 12.93 -16.70
N VAL A 187 5.52 13.54 -17.76
CA VAL A 187 4.27 13.08 -18.37
C VAL A 187 4.35 11.62 -18.83
N PRO A 188 5.38 11.17 -19.58
CA PRO A 188 5.43 9.78 -20.02
C PRO A 188 5.60 8.82 -18.83
N THR A 189 6.36 9.21 -17.80
CA THR A 189 6.49 8.41 -16.57
C THR A 189 5.15 8.24 -15.87
N SER A 190 4.38 9.33 -15.75
CA SER A 190 3.11 9.37 -14.98
C SER A 190 1.94 8.72 -15.70
N TYR A 191 1.91 8.78 -17.03
CA TYR A 191 0.79 8.27 -17.83
C TYR A 191 1.11 6.98 -18.58
N VAL A 192 2.38 6.61 -18.76
CA VAL A 192 2.78 5.34 -19.39
C VAL A 192 3.30 4.36 -18.34
N LEU A 193 4.45 4.65 -17.72
CA LEU A 193 5.11 3.70 -16.80
C LEU A 193 4.27 3.45 -15.53
N LEU A 194 3.70 4.49 -14.95
CA LEU A 194 2.87 4.36 -13.76
C LEU A 194 1.61 3.53 -14.01
N VAL A 195 0.98 3.71 -15.18
CA VAL A 195 -0.22 2.95 -15.58
C VAL A 195 0.13 1.48 -15.78
N ILE A 196 1.25 1.19 -16.47
CA ILE A 196 1.80 -0.17 -16.58
C ILE A 196 1.98 -0.78 -15.20
N TYR A 197 2.71 -0.10 -14.31
CA TYR A 197 2.98 -0.61 -12.97
C TYR A 197 1.70 -0.85 -12.17
N ALA A 198 0.72 0.05 -12.26
CA ALA A 198 -0.53 -0.06 -11.52
C ALA A 198 -1.39 -1.24 -12.00
N LEU A 199 -1.53 -1.43 -13.31
CA LEU A 199 -2.35 -2.49 -13.89
C LEU A 199 -1.70 -3.88 -13.71
N THR A 200 -0.38 -4.00 -13.86
CA THR A 200 0.32 -5.28 -13.67
C THR A 200 0.38 -5.74 -12.21
N ASN A 201 0.04 -4.88 -11.26
CA ASN A 201 0.00 -5.21 -9.83
C ASN A 201 -1.43 -5.13 -9.27
N LEU A 202 -2.46 -5.29 -10.12
CA LEU A 202 -3.87 -5.31 -9.71
C LEU A 202 -4.17 -6.40 -8.67
N ASN A 203 -3.43 -7.51 -8.71
CA ASN A 203 -3.59 -8.67 -7.84
C ASN A 203 -2.95 -8.49 -6.44
N ALA A 204 -2.25 -7.38 -6.19
CA ALA A 204 -1.58 -7.14 -4.93
C ALA A 204 -2.56 -6.62 -3.86
N ASN A 205 -2.89 -7.48 -2.89
CA ASN A 205 -3.89 -7.19 -1.85
C ASN A 205 -3.31 -6.62 -0.55
N ALA A 206 -2.00 -6.68 -0.33
CA ALA A 206 -1.40 -6.21 0.91
C ALA A 206 -1.58 -4.69 1.01
N TRP A 207 -2.31 -4.20 2.02
CA TRP A 207 -2.33 -2.78 2.36
C TRP A 207 -0.99 -2.38 3.00
N GLY A 208 -0.48 -1.20 2.66
CA GLY A 208 0.73 -0.68 3.29
C GLY A 208 0.51 -0.63 4.81
N THR A 209 1.48 -1.17 5.54
CA THR A 209 1.65 -1.17 7.01
C THR A 209 0.48 -1.63 7.89
N ARG A 210 -0.70 -1.97 7.34
CA ARG A 210 -1.91 -2.25 8.15
C ARG A 210 -2.29 -3.74 8.21
N GLU A 211 -1.84 -4.55 7.26
CA GLU A 211 -2.10 -6.01 7.26
C GLU A 211 -0.93 -6.85 7.75
N ASP A 212 0.26 -6.26 7.84
CA ASP A 212 1.28 -6.76 8.77
C ASP A 212 0.81 -6.37 10.16
N ILE A 213 -0.08 -7.19 10.73
CA ILE A 213 -0.20 -7.25 12.18
C ILE A 213 1.24 -7.45 12.66
N PHE A 214 1.82 -6.44 13.30
CA PHE A 214 3.02 -6.62 14.09
C PHE A 214 2.64 -7.65 15.15
N ILE A 215 2.87 -8.92 14.85
CA ILE A 215 2.91 -9.98 15.83
C ILE A 215 4.29 -9.76 16.46
N PRO A 216 4.40 -9.13 17.65
CA PRO A 216 5.69 -8.96 18.30
C PRO A 216 6.36 -10.33 18.31
N ASN A 217 7.50 -10.43 17.63
CA ASN A 217 8.33 -11.62 17.46
C ASN A 217 7.78 -12.85 18.20
N ARG A 218 6.80 -13.54 17.62
CA ARG A 218 6.60 -14.94 17.98
C ARG A 218 7.86 -15.62 17.48
N LYS A 219 8.83 -15.85 18.39
CA LYS A 219 9.98 -16.73 18.13
C LYS A 219 9.44 -17.90 17.30
N LYS A 220 10.03 -18.14 16.12
CA LYS A 220 9.59 -19.19 15.19
C LYS A 220 9.31 -20.44 16.01
N LYS A 221 8.03 -20.81 16.18
CA LYS A 221 7.64 -22.01 16.94
C LYS A 221 8.35 -23.19 16.29
N GLN A 222 9.25 -23.85 17.02
CA GLN A 222 9.91 -25.05 16.54
C GLN A 222 8.85 -26.15 16.48
N LYS A 223 8.49 -26.56 15.26
CA LYS A 223 7.58 -27.69 15.06
C LYS A 223 8.39 -28.98 15.19
N PHE A 224 8.23 -29.68 16.32
CA PHE A 224 8.77 -31.04 16.50
C PHE A 224 7.88 -32.05 15.75
N LYS A 225 8.50 -33.00 15.02
CA LYS A 225 7.76 -34.00 14.25
C LYS A 225 7.33 -35.19 15.11
N SER A 226 7.98 -35.41 16.26
CA SER A 226 7.63 -36.45 17.23
C SER A 226 7.87 -36.02 18.67
N GLN A 227 7.19 -36.67 19.62
CA GLN A 227 7.33 -36.40 21.06
C GLN A 227 8.74 -36.73 21.58
N ALA A 228 9.41 -37.74 21.01
CA ALA A 228 10.78 -38.10 21.36
C ALA A 228 11.80 -37.02 20.95
N GLU A 229 11.55 -36.32 19.84
CA GLU A 229 12.41 -35.23 19.34
C GLU A 229 12.31 -33.99 20.24
N CYS A 230 11.11 -33.71 20.77
CA CYS A 230 10.90 -32.68 21.79
C CYS A 230 11.65 -33.01 23.08
N LEU A 231 11.55 -34.24 23.58
CA LEU A 231 12.23 -34.68 24.80
C LEU A 231 13.77 -34.59 24.70
N GLN A 232 14.35 -35.00 23.57
CA GLN A 232 15.81 -34.89 23.34
C GLN A 232 16.28 -33.44 23.30
N PHE A 233 15.50 -32.55 22.67
CA PHE A 233 15.80 -31.13 22.63
C PHE A 233 15.77 -30.50 24.03
N LEU A 234 14.77 -30.86 24.83
CA LEU A 234 14.65 -30.39 26.21
C LEU A 234 15.79 -30.89 27.09
N GLU A 235 16.13 -32.19 27.01
CA GLU A 235 17.25 -32.79 27.75
C GLU A 235 18.58 -32.07 27.44
N GLN A 236 18.80 -31.68 26.19
CA GLN A 236 19.95 -30.90 25.77
C GLN A 236 19.95 -29.47 26.36
N GLN A 237 18.80 -28.79 26.40
CA GLN A 237 18.69 -27.44 26.98
C GLN A 237 18.90 -27.45 28.50
N PHE A 238 18.32 -28.43 29.19
CA PHE A 238 18.53 -28.61 30.63
C PHE A 238 20.00 -28.94 30.96
N SER A 239 20.68 -29.77 30.15
CA SER A 239 22.10 -30.07 30.35
C SER A 239 23.04 -28.88 30.11
N ASN A 240 22.62 -27.91 29.30
CA ASN A 240 23.41 -26.73 28.95
C ASN A 240 23.21 -25.55 29.90
N ALA A 241 22.16 -25.57 30.74
CA ALA A 241 21.89 -24.52 31.71
C ALA A 241 22.94 -24.54 32.83
N LYS A 242 23.66 -23.43 33.01
CA LYS A 242 24.78 -23.35 33.98
C LYS A 242 24.39 -22.73 35.31
N ASN A 243 23.24 -22.05 35.37
CA ASN A 243 22.76 -21.34 36.55
C ASN A 243 21.25 -21.54 36.75
N SER A 244 20.77 -21.30 37.98
CA SER A 244 19.38 -21.51 38.39
C SER A 244 18.38 -20.63 37.63
N ASN A 245 18.83 -19.46 37.17
CA ASN A 245 17.98 -18.50 36.45
C ASN A 245 17.77 -18.92 34.99
N GLU A 246 18.76 -19.52 34.33
CA GLU A 246 18.61 -20.15 33.01
C GLU A 246 17.68 -21.36 33.07
N LEU A 247 17.77 -22.15 34.15
CA LEU A 247 16.86 -23.26 34.41
C LEU A 247 15.40 -22.81 34.56
N LEU A 248 15.17 -21.76 35.37
CA LEU A 248 13.84 -21.17 35.52
C LEU A 248 13.30 -20.61 34.19
N ALA A 249 14.15 -19.97 33.39
CA ALA A 249 13.75 -19.47 32.07
C ALA A 249 13.38 -20.61 31.10
N VAL A 250 14.08 -21.76 31.15
CA VAL A 250 13.72 -22.94 30.34
C VAL A 250 12.36 -23.49 30.78
N VAL A 251 12.09 -23.53 32.09
CA VAL A 251 10.81 -23.98 32.65
C VAL A 251 9.65 -23.01 32.33
N GLU A 252 9.87 -21.69 32.40
CA GLU A 252 8.87 -20.69 32.01
C GLU A 252 8.50 -20.80 30.53
N ASN A 253 9.49 -20.96 29.65
CA ASN A 253 9.22 -21.13 28.21
C ASN A 253 8.41 -22.40 27.91
N LEU A 254 8.60 -23.47 28.70
CA LEU A 254 7.83 -24.72 28.61
C LEU A 254 6.37 -24.55 29.06
N ILE A 255 6.14 -23.78 30.13
CA ILE A 255 4.81 -23.49 30.64
C ILE A 255 4.02 -22.64 29.64
N ASP A 256 4.67 -21.66 29.01
CA ASP A 256 4.07 -20.83 27.95
C ASP A 256 3.71 -21.65 26.70
N GLU A 257 4.52 -22.66 26.35
CA GLU A 257 4.22 -23.56 25.24
C GLU A 257 2.98 -24.44 25.55
N CYS A 258 2.83 -24.88 26.81
CA CYS A 258 1.69 -25.65 27.32
C CYS A 258 0.37 -24.88 27.33
N HIS A 259 0.38 -23.59 27.69
CA HIS A 259 -0.85 -22.79 27.71
C HIS A 259 -1.51 -22.64 26.33
N SER A 260 -0.76 -22.90 25.25
CA SER A 260 -1.27 -22.79 23.88
C SER A 260 -1.94 -24.05 23.31
N GLN A 261 -1.77 -25.22 23.95
CA GLN A 261 -2.42 -26.48 23.58
C GLN A 261 -3.42 -26.91 24.65
N ARG A 262 -4.55 -26.22 24.70
CA ARG A 262 -5.65 -26.54 25.62
C ARG A 262 -6.42 -27.78 25.13
N THR A 263 -5.85 -28.97 25.26
CA THR A 263 -6.58 -30.26 25.26
C THR A 263 -5.75 -31.38 25.93
N GLU A 264 -6.25 -31.87 27.07
CA GLU A 264 -6.15 -33.23 27.63
C GLU A 264 -4.82 -33.83 28.15
N SER A 265 -3.73 -33.08 28.40
CA SER A 265 -2.47 -33.71 28.86
C SER A 265 -1.67 -32.92 29.90
N SER A 266 -2.31 -32.33 30.92
CA SER A 266 -1.56 -31.66 32.00
C SER A 266 -0.76 -32.65 32.88
N ASP A 267 -1.32 -33.84 33.14
CA ASP A 267 -0.73 -34.82 34.06
C ASP A 267 0.43 -35.62 33.44
N GLN A 268 0.36 -35.94 32.15
CA GLN A 268 1.47 -36.64 31.45
C GLN A 268 2.69 -35.74 31.27
N LEU A 269 2.49 -34.42 31.22
CA LEU A 269 3.54 -33.43 31.03
C LEU A 269 4.26 -33.13 32.35
N LEU A 270 3.51 -33.02 33.46
CA LEU A 270 4.09 -32.99 34.81
C LEU A 270 4.94 -34.24 35.05
N ALA A 271 4.45 -35.43 34.69
CA ALA A 271 5.21 -36.67 34.78
C ALA A 271 6.51 -36.65 33.94
N GLN A 272 6.50 -36.01 32.76
CA GLN A 272 7.69 -35.85 31.91
C GLN A 272 8.69 -34.85 32.50
N ILE A 273 8.22 -33.73 33.04
CA ILE A 273 9.07 -32.75 33.73
C ILE A 273 9.71 -33.39 34.96
N THR A 274 8.94 -34.12 35.78
CA THR A 274 9.47 -34.87 36.93
C THR A 274 10.45 -35.97 36.50
N ALA A 275 10.19 -36.67 35.40
CA ALA A 275 11.10 -37.70 34.88
C ALA A 275 12.44 -37.12 34.39
N VAL A 276 12.43 -35.95 33.73
CA VAL A 276 13.63 -35.26 33.27
C VAL A 276 14.43 -34.69 34.46
N LEU A 277 13.76 -34.07 35.42
CA LEU A 277 14.42 -33.55 36.65
C LEU A 277 15.05 -34.67 37.48
N ASN A 278 14.39 -35.83 37.58
CA ASN A 278 14.94 -37.01 38.24
C ASN A 278 16.16 -37.59 37.48
N ARG A 279 16.19 -37.50 36.15
CA ARG A 279 17.30 -38.00 35.33
C ARG A 279 18.59 -37.19 35.49
N ILE A 280 18.47 -35.90 35.82
CA ILE A 280 19.59 -34.96 35.93
C ILE A 280 20.11 -34.86 37.39
N ASN A 281 19.58 -35.66 38.34
CA ASN A 281 19.95 -35.63 39.77
C ASN A 281 19.85 -34.23 40.42
N MET A 282 19.09 -33.30 39.83
CA MET A 282 19.00 -31.91 40.32
C MET A 282 17.93 -31.71 41.40
N PHE A 283 17.07 -32.71 41.64
CA PHE A 283 16.03 -32.62 42.66
C PHE A 283 16.62 -32.46 44.07
N ASP A 284 17.71 -33.19 44.37
CA ASP A 284 18.37 -33.16 45.67
C ASP A 284 19.07 -31.83 45.98
N ASP A 285 19.55 -31.08 44.98
CA ASP A 285 20.19 -29.76 45.19
C ASP A 285 19.14 -28.67 45.44
N LEU A 286 17.98 -28.77 44.77
CA LEU A 286 16.87 -27.83 44.94
C LEU A 286 16.20 -28.00 46.30
N ASP A 287 15.98 -29.25 46.73
CA ASP A 287 15.33 -29.58 48.00
C ASP A 287 16.25 -29.28 49.21
N LYS A 288 17.58 -29.43 49.06
CA LYS A 288 18.55 -28.99 50.07
C LYS A 288 18.58 -27.48 50.28
N ARG A 289 18.44 -26.69 49.22
CA ARG A 289 18.48 -25.22 49.31
C ARG A 289 17.20 -24.62 49.87
N LEU A 290 16.06 -25.29 49.68
CA LEU A 290 14.79 -24.89 50.28
C LEU A 290 14.73 -25.18 51.79
N ASN A 291 15.43 -26.24 52.24
CA ASN A 291 15.44 -26.68 53.63
C ASN A 291 16.54 -26.03 54.51
N LEU A 292 17.53 -25.33 53.93
CA LEU A 292 18.48 -24.50 54.69
C LEU A 292 17.89 -23.10 54.93
N GLY A 293 17.06 -22.96 55.97
CA GLY A 293 16.69 -21.66 56.51
C GLY A 293 17.93 -20.88 56.97
N LEU A 294 18.06 -19.62 56.55
CA LEU A 294 19.14 -18.73 56.98
C LEU A 294 19.01 -18.40 58.48
N ASP A 295 20.03 -18.78 59.25
CA ASP A 295 20.19 -18.47 60.68
C ASP A 295 20.60 -16.99 60.85
N LEU A 296 19.74 -16.22 61.52
CA LEU A 296 19.71 -14.74 61.44
C LEU A 296 19.90 -14.09 62.83
N HIS A 297 20.73 -14.67 63.70
CA HIS A 297 20.93 -14.17 65.07
C HIS A 297 22.29 -13.49 65.35
N GLY A 298 23.11 -13.24 64.33
CA GLY A 298 24.52 -12.84 64.52
C GLY A 298 24.96 -11.48 63.99
N ILE A 299 24.12 -10.71 63.29
CA ILE A 299 24.57 -9.48 62.62
C ILE A 299 23.50 -8.40 62.84
N GLY A 300 23.85 -7.34 63.58
CA GLY A 300 22.96 -6.24 63.96
C GLY A 300 22.33 -5.57 62.75
N LEU A 301 21.08 -5.92 62.47
CA LEU A 301 20.33 -5.52 61.28
C LEU A 301 18.99 -4.84 61.63
N GLU A 302 18.87 -4.25 62.83
CA GLU A 302 17.62 -3.57 63.24
C GLU A 302 17.23 -2.42 62.30
N GLU A 303 18.19 -1.74 61.67
CA GLU A 303 17.91 -0.70 60.65
C GLU A 303 17.45 -1.27 59.29
N LEU A 304 17.87 -2.49 58.91
CA LEU A 304 17.48 -3.10 57.62
C LEU A 304 16.13 -3.83 57.71
N VAL A 305 15.69 -4.21 58.92
CA VAL A 305 14.36 -4.79 59.15
C VAL A 305 13.24 -3.75 58.97
N GLU A 306 13.46 -2.49 59.37
CA GLU A 306 12.50 -1.40 59.11
C GLU A 306 12.36 -1.05 57.62
N GLU A 307 13.46 -1.10 56.85
CA GLU A 307 13.42 -0.92 55.40
C GLU A 307 12.77 -2.10 54.68
N GLN A 308 13.00 -3.34 55.16
CA GLN A 308 12.33 -4.53 54.64
C GLN A 308 10.84 -4.54 54.97
N GLN A 309 10.41 -4.15 56.17
CA GLN A 309 8.98 -4.06 56.50
C GLN A 309 8.25 -2.98 55.69
N LYS A 310 8.86 -1.82 55.44
CA LYS A 310 8.28 -0.79 54.56
C LYS A 310 8.15 -1.26 53.10
N SER A 311 9.11 -2.03 52.61
CA SER A 311 9.05 -2.59 51.25
C SER A 311 8.10 -3.80 51.15
N GLN A 312 7.94 -4.59 52.21
CA GLN A 312 6.96 -5.67 52.29
C GLN A 312 5.52 -5.13 52.40
N ASP A 313 5.29 -4.08 53.19
CA ASP A 313 3.99 -3.40 53.28
C ASP A 313 3.63 -2.70 51.96
N GLN A 314 4.61 -2.09 51.27
CA GLN A 314 4.40 -1.54 49.92
C GLN A 314 4.09 -2.62 48.88
N ASN A 315 4.77 -3.77 48.95
CA ASN A 315 4.49 -4.91 48.07
C ASN A 315 3.14 -5.55 48.35
N LEU A 316 2.72 -5.66 49.63
CA LEU A 316 1.39 -6.13 50.03
C LEU A 316 0.28 -5.17 49.58
N LEU A 317 0.49 -3.85 49.65
CA LEU A 317 -0.42 -2.83 49.09
C LEU A 317 -0.47 -2.89 47.56
N HIS A 318 0.65 -3.21 46.90
CA HIS A 318 0.72 -3.34 45.46
C HIS A 318 0.07 -4.64 44.96
N GLU A 319 0.23 -5.75 45.69
CA GLU A 319 -0.47 -7.02 45.47
C GLU A 319 -1.98 -6.91 45.76
N GLN A 320 -2.37 -6.19 46.82
CA GLN A 320 -3.78 -5.91 47.10
C GLN A 320 -4.43 -5.07 46.00
N LYS A 321 -3.77 -4.01 45.51
CA LYS A 321 -4.25 -3.22 44.36
C LYS A 321 -4.27 -4.03 43.06
N HIS A 322 -3.30 -4.92 42.86
CA HIS A 322 -3.25 -5.80 41.69
C HIS A 322 -4.36 -6.86 41.73
N ASN A 323 -4.66 -7.43 42.90
CA ASN A 323 -5.79 -8.34 43.10
C ASN A 323 -7.16 -7.64 43.03
N GLU A 324 -7.26 -6.37 43.47
CA GLU A 324 -8.45 -5.53 43.25
C GLU A 324 -8.66 -5.18 41.77
N GLN A 325 -7.58 -4.98 41.00
CA GLN A 325 -7.66 -4.78 39.54
C GLN A 325 -8.05 -6.06 38.79
N MET A 326 -7.64 -7.23 39.27
CA MET A 326 -7.98 -8.55 38.71
C MET A 326 -9.43 -8.97 39.01
N THR A 327 -10.10 -8.35 39.99
CA THR A 327 -11.50 -8.67 40.38
C THR A 327 -12.55 -7.72 39.81
N LYS A 328 -12.16 -6.61 39.17
CA LYS A 328 -13.10 -5.76 38.45
C LYS A 328 -13.65 -6.47 37.22
N LYS A 329 -14.95 -6.79 37.24
CA LYS A 329 -15.69 -7.24 36.05
C LYS A 329 -15.84 -6.06 35.10
N TYR A 330 -14.96 -5.95 34.12
CA TYR A 330 -15.09 -4.97 33.03
C TYR A 330 -16.24 -5.40 32.12
N ASP A 331 -17.17 -4.49 31.87
CA ASP A 331 -18.22 -4.64 30.86
C ASP A 331 -17.96 -3.58 29.80
N ASP A 332 -17.65 -4.01 28.58
CA ASP A 332 -17.39 -3.12 27.43
C ASP A 332 -18.53 -2.12 27.17
N ARG A 333 -19.73 -2.36 27.69
CA ARG A 333 -20.89 -1.46 27.55
C ARG A 333 -20.93 -0.33 28.58
N VAL A 334 -20.41 -0.56 29.78
CA VAL A 334 -20.64 0.33 30.94
C VAL A 334 -19.33 0.83 31.53
N ASN A 335 -18.32 -0.04 31.58
CA ASN A 335 -17.00 0.26 32.09
C ASN A 335 -15.92 -0.57 31.35
N PRO A 336 -15.52 -0.13 30.14
CA PRO A 336 -14.41 -0.73 29.41
C PRO A 336 -13.11 -0.63 30.20
N TYR A 337 -12.20 -1.58 30.01
CA TYR A 337 -10.90 -1.59 30.73
C TYR A 337 -10.07 -0.31 30.56
N TRP A 338 -10.23 0.39 29.43
CA TRP A 338 -9.48 1.59 29.10
C TRP A 338 -10.01 2.87 29.78
N PHE A 339 -11.18 2.83 30.43
CA PHE A 339 -11.69 3.96 31.23
C PHE A 339 -10.80 4.26 32.43
N ASP A 340 -10.16 3.24 33.00
CA ASP A 340 -9.26 3.38 34.15
C ASP A 340 -7.87 3.93 33.74
N HIS A 341 -7.64 4.20 32.45
CA HIS A 341 -6.36 4.72 31.95
C HIS A 341 -6.11 6.16 32.43
N GLN A 342 -4.91 6.46 32.93
CA GLN A 342 -4.55 7.77 33.51
C GLN A 342 -4.87 8.96 32.60
N LEU A 343 -4.77 8.79 31.28
CA LEU A 343 -5.06 9.82 30.27
C LEU A 343 -6.54 10.19 30.13
N VAL A 344 -7.46 9.29 30.48
CA VAL A 344 -8.92 9.45 30.24
C VAL A 344 -9.71 9.49 31.55
N LYS A 345 -9.06 9.24 32.69
CA LYS A 345 -9.65 9.17 34.03
C LYS A 345 -10.50 10.40 34.43
N TYR A 346 -10.17 11.58 33.91
CA TYR A 346 -10.87 12.84 34.21
C TYR A 346 -11.74 13.34 33.04
N ALA A 347 -11.87 12.56 31.97
CA ALA A 347 -12.68 12.94 30.83
C ALA A 347 -14.16 12.73 31.12
N ASP A 348 -15.00 13.58 30.55
CA ASP A 348 -16.45 13.52 30.72
C ASP A 348 -17.02 12.30 29.97
N VAL A 349 -17.68 11.40 30.70
CA VAL A 349 -18.17 10.12 30.16
C VAL A 349 -19.59 10.28 29.66
N LYS A 350 -19.82 10.01 28.37
CA LYS A 350 -21.16 9.91 27.78
C LYS A 350 -21.38 8.54 27.17
N TYR A 351 -22.51 7.94 27.53
CA TYR A 351 -22.93 6.65 26.99
C TYR A 351 -23.65 6.84 25.65
N LEU A 352 -23.38 5.93 24.71
CA LEU A 352 -24.11 5.90 23.43
C LEU A 352 -25.59 5.55 23.67
N LYS A 353 -26.46 6.17 22.88
CA LYS A 353 -27.88 5.80 22.87
C LYS A 353 -28.04 4.36 22.39
N GLU A 354 -29.07 3.67 22.88
CA GLU A 354 -29.30 2.25 22.57
C GLU A 354 -29.40 1.97 21.06
N ASN A 355 -30.04 2.89 20.31
CA ASN A 355 -30.15 2.81 18.85
C ASN A 355 -28.78 2.87 18.15
N GLU A 356 -27.89 3.76 18.60
CA GLU A 356 -26.53 3.88 18.05
C GLU A 356 -25.68 2.66 18.41
N PHE A 357 -25.80 2.18 19.65
CA PHE A 357 -25.13 0.96 20.07
C PHE A 357 -25.54 -0.25 19.21
N LEU A 358 -26.85 -0.42 18.97
CA LEU A 358 -27.38 -1.46 18.07
C LEU A 358 -26.88 -1.29 16.63
N PHE A 359 -26.83 -0.05 16.13
CA PHE A 359 -26.26 0.26 14.83
C PHE A 359 -24.79 -0.18 14.74
N TRP A 360 -23.94 0.29 15.65
CA TRP A 360 -22.51 -0.04 15.66
C TRP A 360 -22.28 -1.53 15.84
N ARG A 361 -23.03 -2.19 16.72
CA ARG A 361 -22.93 -3.65 16.90
C ARG A 361 -23.26 -4.40 15.62
N ARG A 362 -24.34 -4.04 14.93
CA ARG A 362 -24.72 -4.64 13.65
C ARG A 362 -23.69 -4.36 12.56
N LEU A 363 -23.18 -3.13 12.50
CA LEU A 363 -22.15 -2.72 11.55
C LEU A 363 -20.85 -3.51 11.78
N ILE A 364 -20.40 -3.61 13.02
CA ILE A 364 -19.20 -4.36 13.38
C ILE A 364 -19.36 -5.84 13.02
N GLN A 365 -20.46 -6.46 13.44
CA GLN A 365 -20.72 -7.87 13.18
C GLN A 365 -20.84 -8.20 11.68
N LYS A 366 -21.41 -7.29 10.90
CA LYS A 366 -21.65 -7.50 9.47
C LYS A 366 -20.44 -7.15 8.59
N TYR A 367 -19.64 -6.14 8.96
CA TYR A 367 -18.63 -5.56 8.07
C TYR A 367 -17.23 -5.39 8.67
N LEU A 368 -17.06 -5.27 9.99
CA LEU A 368 -15.74 -4.97 10.60
C LEU A 368 -15.05 -6.18 11.24
N LYS A 369 -15.73 -7.34 11.34
CA LYS A 369 -15.06 -8.57 11.78
C LYS A 369 -14.03 -9.01 10.72
N PRO A 370 -12.85 -9.52 11.15
CA PRO A 370 -11.87 -10.09 10.23
C PRO A 370 -12.52 -11.18 9.38
N ILE A 371 -12.27 -11.13 8.07
CA ILE A 371 -12.76 -12.14 7.15
C ILE A 371 -11.92 -13.41 7.38
N HIS A 372 -12.48 -14.40 8.06
CA HIS A 372 -11.88 -15.72 8.17
C HIS A 372 -12.10 -16.47 6.87
N MET A 373 -11.12 -16.42 5.97
CA MET A 373 -11.11 -17.21 4.75
C MET A 373 -10.37 -18.51 5.00
N ASP A 374 -10.94 -19.62 4.54
CA ASP A 374 -10.21 -20.89 4.51
C ASP A 374 -9.02 -20.82 3.53
N ALA A 375 -8.01 -21.67 3.71
CA ALA A 375 -6.81 -21.68 2.86
C ALA A 375 -7.17 -21.90 1.38
N LEU A 376 -8.18 -22.75 1.12
CA LEU A 376 -8.69 -23.02 -0.22
C LEU A 376 -9.38 -21.79 -0.83
N GLU A 377 -10.17 -21.06 -0.04
CA GLU A 377 -10.86 -19.85 -0.49
C GLU A 377 -9.87 -18.72 -0.79
N LYS A 378 -8.83 -18.57 0.04
CA LYS A 378 -7.75 -17.61 -0.20
C LYS A 378 -7.02 -17.92 -1.50
N GLN A 379 -6.73 -19.19 -1.79
CA GLN A 379 -6.12 -19.60 -3.05
C GLN A 379 -7.03 -19.31 -4.25
N LYS A 380 -8.32 -19.63 -4.16
CA LYS A 380 -9.31 -19.32 -5.21
C LYS A 380 -9.41 -17.82 -5.48
N LEU A 381 -9.42 -17.00 -4.43
CA LEU A 381 -9.43 -15.54 -4.56
C LEU A 381 -8.16 -15.05 -5.27
N GLN A 382 -6.99 -15.55 -4.88
CA GLN A 382 -5.73 -15.16 -5.51
C GLN A 382 -5.68 -15.56 -6.99
N LEU A 383 -6.18 -16.75 -7.34
CA LEU A 383 -6.31 -17.17 -8.74
C LEU A 383 -7.25 -16.25 -9.53
N GLY A 384 -8.41 -15.91 -8.96
CA GLY A 384 -9.35 -14.99 -9.61
C GLY A 384 -8.78 -13.59 -9.81
N LEU A 385 -7.98 -13.10 -8.86
CA LEU A 385 -7.29 -11.81 -8.98
C LEU A 385 -6.18 -11.81 -10.03
N ASN A 386 -5.46 -12.92 -10.16
CA ASN A 386 -4.47 -13.09 -11.21
C ASN A 386 -5.15 -13.13 -12.59
N ASP A 387 -6.25 -13.88 -12.73
CA ASP A 387 -7.01 -13.93 -14.00
C ASP A 387 -7.59 -12.55 -14.36
N LEU A 388 -8.16 -11.83 -13.39
CA LEU A 388 -8.65 -10.47 -13.59
C LEU A 388 -7.53 -9.53 -14.03
N ARG A 389 -6.36 -9.63 -13.39
CA ARG A 389 -5.17 -8.86 -13.78
C ARG A 389 -4.77 -9.17 -15.21
N ASP A 390 -4.61 -10.45 -15.55
CA ASP A 390 -4.09 -10.86 -16.86
C ASP A 390 -5.06 -10.46 -17.99
N GLN A 391 -6.37 -10.65 -17.78
CA GLN A 391 -7.39 -10.20 -18.73
C GLN A 391 -7.44 -8.67 -18.84
N GLY A 392 -7.38 -7.95 -17.72
CA GLY A 392 -7.43 -6.49 -17.69
C GLY A 392 -6.20 -5.86 -18.36
N VAL A 393 -5.00 -6.35 -18.03
CA VAL A 393 -3.73 -5.94 -18.64
C VAL A 393 -3.75 -6.23 -20.14
N PHE A 394 -4.17 -7.44 -20.55
CA PHE A 394 -4.26 -7.79 -21.96
C PHE A 394 -5.21 -6.87 -22.72
N ALA A 395 -6.45 -6.68 -22.23
CA ALA A 395 -7.43 -5.83 -22.90
C ALA A 395 -6.96 -4.37 -23.00
N PHE A 396 -6.36 -3.84 -21.94
CA PHE A 396 -5.86 -2.47 -21.90
C PHE A 396 -4.73 -2.26 -22.92
N PHE A 397 -3.68 -3.07 -22.87
CA PHE A 397 -2.53 -2.90 -23.77
C PHE A 397 -2.81 -3.34 -25.21
N MET A 398 -3.78 -4.23 -25.44
CA MET A 398 -4.24 -4.56 -26.79
C MET A 398 -4.93 -3.35 -27.44
N LEU A 399 -5.79 -2.64 -26.70
CA LEU A 399 -6.42 -1.41 -27.21
C LEU A 399 -5.38 -0.32 -27.51
N ASP A 400 -4.39 -0.15 -26.63
CA ASP A 400 -3.28 0.77 -26.86
C ASP A 400 -2.46 0.37 -28.10
N ALA A 401 -2.13 -0.91 -28.27
CA ALA A 401 -1.38 -1.40 -29.44
C ALA A 401 -2.17 -1.20 -30.74
N LEU A 402 -3.49 -1.45 -30.73
CA LEU A 402 -4.37 -1.18 -31.86
C LEU A 402 -4.45 0.31 -32.19
N TRP A 403 -4.48 1.18 -31.16
CA TRP A 403 -4.47 2.63 -31.36
C TRP A 403 -3.16 3.11 -31.98
N ILE A 404 -2.01 2.63 -31.50
CA ILE A 404 -0.70 2.91 -32.10
C ILE A 404 -0.67 2.44 -33.55
N ALA A 405 -1.09 1.20 -33.83
CA ALA A 405 -1.09 0.66 -35.18
C ALA A 405 -2.01 1.46 -36.13
N PHE A 406 -3.19 1.88 -35.65
CA PHE A 406 -4.13 2.69 -36.41
C PHE A 406 -3.53 4.05 -36.76
N VAL A 407 -3.07 4.81 -35.76
CA VAL A 407 -2.53 6.17 -35.97
C VAL A 407 -1.24 6.12 -36.81
N PHE A 408 -0.37 5.15 -36.54
CA PHE A 408 0.84 4.95 -37.33
C PHE A 408 0.52 4.63 -38.80
N SER A 409 -0.50 3.80 -39.06
CA SER A 409 -0.95 3.50 -40.43
C SER A 409 -1.50 4.75 -41.13
N VAL A 410 -2.26 5.58 -40.41
CA VAL A 410 -2.75 6.88 -40.93
C VAL A 410 -1.58 7.81 -41.25
N LEU A 411 -0.55 7.85 -40.41
CA LEU A 411 0.66 8.64 -40.63
C LEU A 411 1.43 8.18 -41.89
N LEU A 412 1.64 6.87 -42.06
CA LEU A 412 2.28 6.34 -43.28
C LEU A 412 1.46 6.62 -44.55
N ALA A 413 0.13 6.60 -44.42
CA ALA A 413 -0.78 6.90 -45.51
C ALA A 413 -1.00 8.41 -45.74
N GLN A 414 -0.37 9.29 -44.94
CA GLN A 414 -0.59 10.74 -44.99
C GLN A 414 -0.46 11.32 -46.40
N ASN A 415 0.57 10.93 -47.16
CA ASN A 415 0.77 11.42 -48.52
C ASN A 415 -0.33 10.99 -49.51
N ARG A 416 -0.98 9.85 -49.27
CA ARG A 416 -2.09 9.34 -50.09
C ARG A 416 -3.45 9.91 -49.66
N LEU A 417 -3.56 10.30 -48.39
CA LEU A 417 -4.78 10.80 -47.78
C LEU A 417 -4.88 12.34 -47.80
N LYS A 418 -3.84 13.03 -48.26
CA LYS A 418 -3.77 14.50 -48.38
C LYS A 418 -5.02 15.12 -49.00
N ASP A 419 -5.57 14.51 -50.05
CA ASP A 419 -6.69 15.07 -50.81
C ASP A 419 -8.08 14.68 -50.24
N MET A 420 -8.15 13.74 -49.30
CA MET A 420 -9.41 13.21 -48.76
C MET A 420 -9.67 13.58 -47.29
N LEU A 421 -8.63 13.61 -46.47
CA LEU A 421 -8.75 13.71 -45.01
C LEU A 421 -8.29 15.05 -44.44
N PHE A 422 -7.56 15.87 -45.21
CA PHE A 422 -6.97 17.11 -44.72
C PHE A 422 -7.84 18.31 -45.06
N ILE A 423 -8.15 19.12 -44.05
CA ILE A 423 -8.83 20.40 -44.23
C ILE A 423 -7.74 21.45 -44.51
N PRO A 424 -7.69 22.06 -45.70
CA PRO A 424 -6.73 23.12 -45.98
C PRO A 424 -7.07 24.34 -45.12
N VAL A 425 -6.14 24.75 -44.26
CA VAL A 425 -6.27 26.00 -43.50
C VAL A 425 -5.90 27.15 -44.45
N PRO A 426 -6.82 28.06 -44.81
CA PRO A 426 -6.53 29.16 -45.72
C PRO A 426 -5.56 30.14 -45.05
N ILE A 427 -4.49 30.51 -45.76
CA ILE A 427 -3.47 31.47 -45.28
C ILE A 427 -3.52 32.70 -46.18
N PRO A 428 -3.50 33.93 -45.61
CA PRO A 428 -3.31 35.15 -46.39
C PRO A 428 -1.96 35.11 -47.13
N SER A 429 -1.96 35.53 -48.39
CA SER A 429 -0.80 35.46 -49.31
C SER A 429 0.46 36.20 -48.84
N SER A 430 0.39 37.02 -47.78
CA SER A 430 1.51 37.80 -47.26
C SER A 430 2.55 36.98 -46.48
N TYR A 431 2.33 35.67 -46.26
CA TYR A 431 3.26 34.79 -45.54
C TYR A 431 4.07 33.85 -46.45
N ASN A 432 3.89 33.92 -47.76
CA ASN A 432 4.56 33.02 -48.72
C ASN A 432 5.96 33.49 -49.16
N ASP A 433 6.39 34.70 -48.82
CA ASP A 433 7.66 35.26 -49.34
C ASP A 433 8.93 34.82 -48.57
N HIS A 434 8.79 33.90 -47.60
CA HIS A 434 9.91 33.41 -46.77
C HIS A 434 10.02 31.87 -46.67
N ALA A 435 9.38 31.12 -47.59
CA ALA A 435 9.52 29.66 -47.65
C ALA A 435 10.62 29.22 -48.63
#